data_AF-A0A2N2EFD5-F1
#
_entry.id   AF-A0A2N2EFD5-F1
#
_cell.length_a   1.000
_cell.length_b   1.000
_cell.length_c   1.000
_cell.angle_alpha   90.00
_cell.angle_beta   90.00
_cell.angle_gamma   90.00
#
_symmetry.space_group_name_H-M   'P 1'
#
loop_
_entity.id
_entity.type
_entity.pdbx_description
1 polymer ?
#
loop_
_entity_poly.entity_id
_entity_poly.type
_entity_poly.pdbx_seq_one_letter_code
_entity_poly.pdbx_strand_id
1 'polypeptide(L)' 'MRKAGISTIELTKEQKKQASQEIIEYFAREREESIGDLAGELILDFITNKIGPYFYNQAIVDVQKYMSEKIEDMYGLMH' A
#
# COMPACT_ATOMS: atom_id res chain seq x y z
N MET A 1 7.37 -24.42 4.96
CA MET A 1 7.43 -23.22 4.10
C MET A 1 7.04 -22.03 4.96
N ARG A 2 7.94 -21.06 5.19
CA ARG A 2 7.59 -19.84 5.93
C ARG A 2 6.56 -19.08 5.11
N LYS A 3 5.29 -19.05 5.53
CA LYS A 3 4.40 -17.97 5.11
C LYS A 3 5.10 -16.70 5.58
N ALA A 4 5.65 -15.90 4.67
CA ALA A 4 5.98 -14.52 5.00
C ALA A 4 4.70 -13.95 5.60
N GLY A 5 4.73 -13.66 6.90
CA GLY A 5 3.59 -13.10 7.60
C GLY A 5 3.20 -11.86 6.80
N ILE A 6 1.94 -11.80 6.36
CA ILE A 6 1.40 -10.59 5.76
C ILE A 6 1.59 -9.52 6.82
N SER A 7 2.59 -8.65 6.64
CA SER A 7 2.75 -7.48 7.49
C SER A 7 1.54 -6.63 7.20
N THR A 8 0.59 -6.61 8.14
CA THR A 8 -0.54 -5.70 8.09
C THR A 8 0.02 -4.30 7.91
N ILE A 9 -0.43 -3.59 6.88
CA ILE A 9 -0.02 -2.20 6.69
C ILE A 9 -0.61 -1.42 7.86
N GLU A 10 0.26 -0.88 8.72
CA GLU A 10 -0.15 -0.07 9.86
C GLU A 10 -0.04 1.41 9.52
N LEU A 11 -1.18 2.09 9.47
CA LEU A 11 -1.25 3.53 9.32
C LEU A 11 -1.26 4.19 10.70
N THR A 12 -0.56 5.32 10.82
CA THR A 12 -0.74 6.19 11.99
C THR A 12 -2.18 6.71 12.05
N LYS A 13 -2.63 7.15 13.23
CA LYS A 13 -3.98 7.72 13.40
C LYS A 13 -4.26 8.88 12.44
N GLU A 14 -3.26 9.73 12.22
CA GLU A 14 -3.36 10.87 11.31
C GLU A 14 -3.50 10.40 9.86
N GLN A 15 -2.66 9.46 9.42
CA GLN A 15 -2.76 8.87 8.08
C GLN A 15 -4.10 8.15 7.87
N LYS A 16 -4.60 7.42 8.88
CA LYS A 16 -5.90 6.74 8.80
C LYS A 16 -7.03 7.77 8.60
N LYS A 17 -7.01 8.86 9.37
CA LYS A 17 -7.99 9.94 9.27
C LYS A 17 -7.94 10.61 7.89
N GLN A 18 -6.75 10.98 7.42
CA GLN A 18 -6.56 11.63 6.12
C GLN A 18 -7.01 10.72 4.98
N ALA A 19 -6.58 9.45 4.96
CA ALA A 19 -6.96 8.50 3.92
C ALA A 19 -8.46 8.19 3.92
N SER A 20 -9.09 8.09 5.11
CA SER A 20 -10.55 7.92 5.22
C SER A 20 -11.29 9.13 4.62
N GLN A 21 -10.80 10.35 4.90
CA GLN A 21 -11.36 11.58 4.36
C GLN A 21 -11.22 11.65 2.83
N GLU A 22 -10.07 11.25 2.27
CA GLU A 22 -9.87 11.17 0.82
C GLU A 22 -10.85 10.21 0.15
N ILE A 23 -11.17 9.08 0.80
CA ILE A 23 -12.18 8.13 0.31
C ILE A 23 -13.57 8.77 0.31
N ILE A 24 -13.96 9.45 1.39
CA ILE A 24 -15.26 10.15 1.48
C ILE A 24 -15.38 11.20 0.37
N GLU A 25 -14.33 12.00 0.17
CA GLU A 25 -14.29 13.04 -0.86
C GLU A 25 -14.30 12.48 -2.29
N TYR A 26 -13.67 11.32 -2.51
CA TYR A 26 -13.72 10.62 -3.78
C TYR A 26 -15.16 10.19 -4.11
N PHE A 27 -15.89 9.58 -3.15
CA PHE A 27 -17.28 9.17 -3.37
C PHE A 27 -18.18 10.38 -3.62
N ALA A 28 -18.00 11.47 -2.88
CA ALA A 28 -18.77 12.69 -3.07
C ALA A 28 -18.55 13.31 -4.47
N ARG A 29 -17.30 13.33 -4.96
CA ARG A 29 -16.95 13.97 -6.24
C ARG A 29 -17.21 13.08 -7.46
N GLU A 30 -16.76 11.83 -7.41
CA GLU A 30 -16.74 10.94 -8.58
C GLU A 30 -18.00 10.08 -8.68
N ARG A 31 -18.77 9.94 -7.60
CA ARG A 31 -19.99 9.12 -7.54
C ARG A 31 -21.25 9.89 -7.15
N GLU A 32 -21.12 11.19 -6.87
CA GLU A 32 -22.19 12.02 -6.31
C GLU A 32 -22.83 11.40 -5.07
N GLU A 33 -22.05 10.59 -4.32
CA GLU A 33 -22.52 9.80 -3.20
C GLU A 33 -21.88 10.30 -1.90
N SER A 34 -22.70 10.79 -0.97
CA SER A 34 -22.22 11.19 0.36
C SER A 34 -22.18 9.97 1.29
N ILE A 35 -20.98 9.56 1.68
CA ILE A 35 -20.77 8.51 2.69
C ILE A 35 -20.27 9.12 4.01
N GLY A 36 -20.61 8.49 5.14
CA GLY A 36 -20.17 8.94 6.47
C GLY A 36 -18.81 8.39 6.88
N ASP A 37 -18.25 8.92 7.98
CA ASP A 37 -16.92 8.57 8.49
C ASP A 37 -16.72 7.06 8.69
N LEU A 38 -17.72 6.38 9.27
CA LEU A 38 -17.66 4.93 9.49
C LEU A 38 -17.53 4.15 8.17
N ALA A 39 -18.24 4.57 7.13
CA ALA A 39 -18.17 3.92 5.83
C ALA A 39 -16.80 4.16 5.18
N GLY A 40 -16.27 5.38 5.26
CA GLY A 40 -14.91 5.71 4.82
C GLY A 40 -13.85 4.85 5.52
N GLU A 41 -13.96 4.70 6.84
CA GLU A 41 -13.04 3.86 7.62
C GLU A 41 -13.15 2.38 7.27
N LEU A 42 -14.36 1.85 7.07
CA LEU A 42 -14.55 0.45 6.67
C LEU A 42 -13.96 0.16 5.29
N ILE A 43 -14.12 1.09 4.34
CA ILE A 43 -13.51 0.98 3.01
C ILE A 43 -11.98 1.04 3.13
N LEU A 44 -11.44 1.98 3.93
CA LEU A 44 -10.01 2.07 4.18
C LEU A 44 -9.46 0.78 4.81
N ASP A 45 -10.17 0.22 5.78
CA ASP A 45 -9.79 -1.04 6.43
C ASP A 45 -9.82 -2.21 5.42
N PHE A 46 -10.77 -2.24 4.50
CA PHE A 46 -10.78 -3.22 3.40
C PHE A 46 -9.57 -3.05 2.49
N ILE A 47 -9.29 -1.82 2.02
CA ILE A 47 -8.16 -1.51 1.15
C ILE A 47 -6.85 -1.92 1.84
N THR A 48 -6.65 -1.49 3.08
CA THR A 48 -5.41 -1.71 3.83
C THR A 48 -5.17 -3.20 4.12
N ASN A 49 -6.21 -3.95 4.51
CA ASN A 49 -6.06 -5.35 4.92
C ASN A 49 -6.14 -6.34 3.75
N LYS A 50 -6.86 -6.01 2.68
CA LYS A 50 -7.08 -6.93 1.55
C LYS A 50 -6.27 -6.55 0.34
N ILE A 51 -6.17 -5.27 0.00
CA ILE A 51 -5.52 -4.80 -1.23
C ILE A 51 -4.05 -4.42 -0.97
N GLY A 52 -3.78 -3.75 0.15
CA GLY A 52 -2.47 -3.26 0.57
C GLY A 52 -1.35 -4.31 0.47
N PRO A 53 -1.54 -5.55 0.94
CA PRO A 53 -0.51 -6.58 0.85
C PRO A 53 -0.05 -6.89 -0.59
N TYR A 54 -0.91 -6.75 -1.60
CA TYR A 54 -0.51 -6.97 -3.00
C TYR A 54 0.52 -5.91 -3.43
N PHE A 55 0.26 -4.63 -3.14
CA PHE A 55 1.17 -3.54 -3.47
C PHE A 55 2.46 -3.60 -2.67
N TYR A 56 2.38 -3.83 -1.36
CA TYR A 56 3.55 -3.90 -0.49
C TYR A 56 4.49 -5.04 -0.90
N ASN A 57 3.94 -6.23 -1.15
CA ASN A 57 4.75 -7.38 -1.58
C ASN A 57 5.39 -7.15 -2.95
N GLN A 58 4.64 -6.56 -3.90
CA GLN A 58 5.21 -6.22 -5.21
C GLN A 58 6.35 -5.21 -5.08
N ALA A 59 6.17 -4.16 -4.25
CA ALA A 59 7.21 -3.18 -4.01
C ALA A 59 8.49 -3.81 -3.43
N ILE A 60 8.37 -4.79 -2.51
CA ILE A 60 9.53 -5.53 -2.00
C ILE A 60 10.25 -6.30 -3.11
N VAL A 61 9.50 -6.98 -3.99
CA VAL A 61 10.07 -7.70 -5.13
C VAL A 61 10.78 -6.75 -6.08
N ASP A 62 10.17 -5.60 -6.38
CA ASP A 62 10.73 -4.60 -7.29
C ASP A 62 12.04 -4.01 -6.72
N VAL A 63 12.07 -3.71 -5.42
CA VAL A 63 13.28 -3.23 -4.73
C VAL A 63 14.37 -4.31 -4.74
N GLN A 64 14.03 -5.57 -4.48
CA GLN A 64 14.99 -6.67 -4.54
C GLN A 64 15.61 -6.79 -5.93
N LYS A 65 14.79 -6.74 -6.97
CA LYS A 65 15.25 -6.79 -8.36
C LYS A 65 16.18 -5.61 -8.69
N TYR A 66 15.76 -4.40 -8.36
CA TYR A 66 16.57 -3.19 -8.58
C TYR A 66 17.93 -3.27 -7.89
N MET A 67 17.97 -3.73 -6.64
CA MET A 67 19.22 -3.89 -5.89
C MET A 67 20.12 -4.97 -6.51
N SER A 68 19.55 -6.09 -6.94
CA SER A 68 20.30 -7.15 -7.63
C SER A 68 20.93 -6.65 -8.92
N GLU A 69 20.18 -5.93 -9.76
CA GLU A 69 20.69 -5.32 -10.99
C GLU A 69 21.85 -4.34 -10.70
N LYS A 70 21.72 -3.50 -9.67
CA LYS A 70 22.79 -2.57 -9.28
C LYS A 70 24.06 -3.27 -8.78
N ILE A 71 23.90 -4.39 -8.09
CA ILE A 71 25.03 -5.20 -7.62
C ILE A 71 25.72 -5.87 -8.82
N GLU A 72 24.96 -6.45 -9.75
CA GLU A 72 25.51 -7.03 -10.98
C GLU A 72 26.26 -5.99 -11.82
N ASP A 73 25.71 -4.78 -11.98
CA ASP A 73 26.37 -3.65 -12.65
C ASP A 73 27.74 -3.35 -11.99
N MET A 74 27.81 -3.33 -10.65
CA MET A 74 29.07 -3.09 -9.93
C MET A 74 30.10 -4.20 -10.13
N TYR A 75 29.67 -5.47 -10.15
CA TYR A 75 30.57 -6.58 -10.43
C TYR A 75 31.07 -6.58 -11.88
N GLY A 76 30.23 -6.18 -12.83
CA GLY A 76 30.62 -6.02 -14.24
C GLY A 76 31.68 -4.93 -14.47
N LEU A 77 31.79 -3.94 -13.58
CA LEU A 77 32.82 -2.89 -13.65
C LEU A 77 34.17 -3.31 -13.03
N MET A 78 34.21 -4.42 -12.29
CA MET A 78 35.45 -4.96 -11.69
C MET A 78 36.17 -5.99 -12.58
N HIS A 79 35.64 -6.24 -13.78
CA HIS A 79 36.23 -7.06 -14.84
C HIS A 79 36.49 -6.20 -16.08
#